data_AF-A0A1B1N923-F1
#
_entry.id   AF-A0A1B1N923-F1
#
_cell.length_a   1.000
_cell.length_b   1.000
_cell.length_c   1.000
_cell.angle_alpha   90.00
_cell.angle_beta   90.00
_cell.angle_gamma   90.00
#
_symmetry.space_group_name_H-M   'P 1'
#
loop_
_entity.id
_entity.type
_entity.pdbx_description
1 polymer ?
#
loop_
_entity_poly.entity_id
_entity_poly.type
_entity_poly.pdbx_seq_one_letter_code
_entity_poly.pdbx_strand_id
1 'polypeptide(L)'
;MTHTRDGAAALARLRRALADGSLADLAERHGLALMVLFGSAADPRETSPGDLDLAVAWKSGTGTGDVVGVTSDLLALLGDGVDVLDLDRGSPVVRQRALTCGEVLLEREAGAFATRQMMAIRDHVDTAHLRRRQLELLTEPRP
;
A
#
# COMPACT_ATOMS: atom_id res chain seq x y z
N MET A 1 -27.33 -5.57 -1.73
CA MET A 1 -26.67 -4.33 -2.16
C MET A 1 -25.22 -4.68 -2.45
N THR A 2 -24.89 -4.88 -3.71
CA THR A 2 -23.53 -5.18 -4.15
C THR A 2 -22.76 -3.86 -4.08
N HIS A 3 -21.95 -3.65 -3.03
CA HIS A 3 -20.98 -2.57 -3.02
C HIS A 3 -19.93 -2.90 -4.08
N THR A 4 -20.18 -2.53 -5.33
CA THR A 4 -19.16 -2.59 -6.36
C THR A 4 -18.12 -1.54 -6.00
N ARG A 5 -17.04 -1.95 -5.33
CA ARG A 5 -15.83 -1.14 -5.22
C ARG A 5 -15.42 -0.80 -6.66
N ASP A 6 -15.44 0.48 -6.99
CA ASP A 6 -15.12 0.96 -8.33
C ASP A 6 -13.67 1.43 -8.35
N GLY A 7 -12.75 0.46 -8.42
CA GLY A 7 -11.32 0.70 -8.48
C GLY A 7 -10.90 1.53 -9.70
N ALA A 8 -11.61 1.40 -10.84
CA ALA A 8 -11.36 2.20 -12.03
C ALA A 8 -11.64 3.70 -11.78
N ALA A 9 -12.78 4.03 -11.16
CA ALA A 9 -13.07 5.41 -10.79
C ALA A 9 -12.09 5.94 -9.71
N ALA A 10 -11.71 5.11 -8.73
CA ALA A 10 -10.71 5.47 -7.73
C ALA A 10 -9.34 5.77 -8.36
N LEU A 11 -8.88 4.94 -9.29
CA LEU A 11 -7.65 5.15 -10.04
C LEU A 11 -7.70 6.44 -10.86
N ALA A 12 -8.80 6.73 -11.55
CA ALA A 12 -8.96 7.98 -12.29
C ALA A 12 -8.91 9.22 -11.37
N ARG A 13 -9.48 9.14 -10.16
CA ARG A 13 -9.35 10.20 -9.14
C ARG A 13 -7.93 10.31 -8.62
N LEU A 14 -7.24 9.19 -8.39
CA LEU A 14 -5.84 9.19 -7.95
C LEU A 14 -4.94 9.90 -8.96
N ARG A 15 -5.09 9.59 -10.26
CA ARG A 15 -4.30 10.24 -11.32
C ARG A 15 -4.55 11.75 -11.40
N ARG A 16 -5.79 12.18 -11.17
CA ARG A 16 -6.10 13.62 -11.06
C ARG A 16 -5.48 14.26 -9.82
N ALA A 17 -5.61 13.62 -8.65
CA ALA A 17 -5.02 14.10 -7.40
C ALA A 17 -3.49 14.19 -7.44
N LEU A 18 -2.83 13.34 -8.24
CA LEU A 18 -1.40 13.45 -8.54
C LEU A 18 -1.10 14.67 -9.41
N ALA A 19 -1.90 14.91 -10.44
CA ALA A 19 -1.69 16.00 -11.38
C ALA A 19 -1.99 17.38 -10.79
N ASP A 20 -2.99 17.49 -9.92
CA ASP A 20 -3.41 18.75 -9.28
C ASP A 20 -2.71 19.03 -7.93
N GLY A 21 -1.91 18.08 -7.43
CA GLY A 21 -1.14 18.21 -6.19
C GLY A 21 -1.91 17.85 -4.91
N SER A 22 -3.21 17.56 -4.98
CA SER A 22 -4.03 17.23 -3.81
C SER A 22 -3.50 16.02 -3.05
N LEU A 23 -2.92 15.04 -3.75
CA LEU A 23 -2.31 13.86 -3.12
C LEU A 23 -1.03 14.24 -2.35
N ALA A 24 -0.22 15.14 -2.91
CA ALA A 24 1.00 15.61 -2.26
C ALA A 24 0.69 16.43 -1.00
N ASP A 25 -0.36 17.25 -1.03
CA ASP A 25 -0.85 18.01 0.12
C ASP A 25 -1.39 17.09 1.22
N LEU A 26 -2.13 16.03 0.84
CA LEU A 26 -2.57 15.01 1.82
C LEU A 26 -1.37 14.34 2.49
N ALA A 27 -0.38 13.92 1.70
CA ALA A 27 0.84 13.32 2.21
C ALA A 27 1.62 14.27 3.15
N GLU A 28 1.67 15.57 2.85
CA GLU A 28 2.25 16.60 3.70
C GLU A 28 1.56 16.65 5.06
N ARG A 29 0.23 16.81 5.05
CA ARG A 29 -0.60 16.99 6.26
C ARG A 29 -0.48 15.81 7.22
N HIS A 30 -0.39 14.60 6.68
CA HIS A 30 -0.30 13.37 7.46
C HIS A 30 1.14 12.92 7.77
N GLY A 31 2.15 13.68 7.32
CA GLY A 31 3.55 13.36 7.59
C GLY A 31 4.03 12.08 6.89
N LEU A 32 3.50 11.78 5.70
CA LEU A 32 3.92 10.62 4.92
C LEU A 32 5.30 10.87 4.27
N ALA A 33 6.14 9.84 4.29
CA ALA A 33 7.43 9.80 3.59
C ALA A 33 7.31 9.15 2.21
N LEU A 34 6.39 8.20 2.06
CA LEU A 34 6.28 7.35 0.89
C LEU A 34 4.83 6.96 0.66
N MET A 35 4.41 6.97 -0.61
CA MET A 35 3.16 6.37 -1.05
C MET A 35 3.41 5.56 -2.33
N VAL A 36 2.92 4.32 -2.34
CA VAL A 36 3.11 3.37 -3.44
C VAL A 36 1.76 2.76 -3.81
N LEU A 37 1.40 2.82 -5.09
CA LEU A 37 0.29 2.06 -5.65
C LEU A 37 0.76 0.63 -5.90
N PHE A 38 0.00 -0.36 -5.46
CA PHE A 38 0.31 -1.75 -5.75
C PHE A 38 -0.96 -2.53 -6.13
N GLY A 39 -0.84 -3.86 -6.18
CA GLY A 39 -1.98 -4.72 -6.49
C GLY A 39 -2.36 -4.66 -7.96
N SER A 40 -3.63 -4.94 -8.25
CA SER A 40 -4.13 -5.03 -9.63
C SER A 40 -4.04 -3.71 -10.39
N ALA A 41 -4.31 -2.60 -9.70
CA ALA A 41 -4.30 -1.25 -10.28
C ALA A 41 -2.90 -0.73 -10.66
N ALA A 42 -1.82 -1.37 -10.19
CA ALA A 42 -0.45 -1.03 -10.59
C ALA A 42 -0.04 -1.66 -11.94
N ASP A 43 -0.77 -2.67 -12.45
CA ASP A 43 -0.50 -3.24 -13.77
C ASP A 43 -1.10 -2.33 -14.86
N PRO A 44 -0.29 -1.72 -15.76
CA PRO A 44 -0.82 -0.84 -16.80
C PRO A 44 -1.71 -1.55 -17.82
N ARG A 45 -1.74 -2.89 -17.83
CA ARG A 45 -2.62 -3.70 -18.69
C ARG A 45 -3.98 -3.97 -18.03
N GLU A 46 -4.10 -3.73 -16.73
CA GLU A 46 -5.38 -3.83 -16.03
C GLU A 46 -6.23 -2.62 -16.35
N THR A 47 -7.41 -2.86 -16.93
CA THR A 47 -8.32 -1.81 -17.40
C THR A 47 -9.52 -1.62 -16.47
N SER A 48 -9.74 -2.57 -15.55
CA SER A 48 -10.84 -2.56 -14.59
C SER A 48 -10.39 -3.16 -13.25
N PRO A 49 -9.48 -2.48 -12.52
CA PRO A 49 -9.08 -2.93 -11.19
C PRO A 49 -10.29 -2.94 -10.25
N GLY A 50 -10.38 -3.95 -9.39
CA GLY A 50 -11.47 -4.07 -8.41
C GLY A 50 -11.38 -3.01 -7.33
N ASP A 51 -10.18 -2.78 -6.81
CA ASP A 51 -9.84 -1.78 -5.82
C ASP A 51 -8.43 -1.20 -6.07
N LEU A 52 -8.11 -0.17 -5.30
CA LEU A 52 -6.88 0.59 -5.34
C LEU A 52 -6.11 0.33 -4.04
N ASP A 53 -5.09 -0.52 -4.13
CA ASP A 53 -4.21 -0.81 -3.02
C ASP A 53 -3.12 0.26 -2.88
N LEU A 54 -3.13 1.02 -1.78
CA LEU A 54 -2.16 2.07 -1.49
C LEU A 54 -1.33 1.73 -0.26
N ALA A 55 -0.02 1.59 -0.44
CA ALA A 55 0.93 1.41 0.64
C ALA A 55 1.52 2.76 1.06
N VAL A 56 1.49 3.05 2.37
CA VAL A 56 1.98 4.31 2.95
C VAL A 56 3.05 4.05 3.99
N ALA A 57 4.02 4.96 4.10
CA ALA A 57 4.96 5.01 5.20
C ALA A 57 5.17 6.44 5.70
N TRP A 58 5.56 6.58 6.96
CA TRP A 58 5.69 7.86 7.65
C TRP A 58 7.13 8.38 7.64
N LYS A 59 7.28 9.68 7.83
CA LYS A 59 8.58 10.34 8.01
C LYS A 59 9.31 9.77 9.22
N SER A 60 10.59 9.52 9.06
CA SER A 60 11.47 9.08 10.15
C SER A 60 11.35 10.04 11.35
N GLY A 61 11.18 9.50 12.56
CA GLY A 61 11.10 10.30 13.80
C GLY A 61 9.74 10.95 14.08
N THR A 62 8.77 10.86 13.15
CA THR A 62 7.36 11.01 13.54
C THR A 62 6.96 9.75 14.31
N GLY A 63 6.14 9.88 15.36
CA GLY A 63 5.69 8.74 16.18
C GLY A 63 4.86 7.72 15.38
N THR A 64 4.04 6.91 16.06
CA THR A 64 3.08 6.05 15.36
C THR A 64 2.14 6.92 14.51
N GLY A 65 2.20 6.74 13.20
CA GLY A 65 1.38 7.48 12.26
C GLY A 65 -0.11 7.21 12.41
N ASP A 66 -0.94 8.19 12.07
CA ASP A 66 -2.40 8.04 12.07
C ASP A 66 -2.88 7.41 10.76
N VAL A 67 -2.79 6.09 10.67
CA VAL A 67 -3.29 5.34 9.51
C VAL A 67 -4.79 5.53 9.32
N VAL A 68 -5.57 5.70 10.39
CA VAL A 68 -7.03 5.84 10.32
C VAL A 68 -7.40 7.20 9.69
N GLY A 69 -6.74 8.27 10.11
CA GLY A 69 -6.89 9.60 9.51
C GLY A 69 -6.49 9.61 8.04
N VAL A 70 -5.35 9.00 7.69
CA VAL A 70 -4.92 8.86 6.29
C VAL A 70 -5.94 8.09 5.46
N THR A 71 -6.43 6.95 5.96
CA THR A 71 -7.45 6.16 5.27
C THR A 71 -8.74 6.96 5.07
N SER A 72 -9.21 7.67 6.09
CA SER A 72 -10.41 8.51 6.00
C SER A 72 -10.29 9.59 4.92
N ASP A 73 -9.16 10.29 4.88
CA ASP A 73 -8.92 11.35 3.89
C ASP A 73 -8.75 10.79 2.47
N LEU A 74 -8.10 9.62 2.33
CA LEU A 74 -7.98 8.94 1.04
C LEU A 74 -9.35 8.46 0.53
N LEU A 75 -10.20 7.90 1.39
CA LEU A 75 -11.57 7.53 1.03
C LEU A 75 -12.39 8.75 0.61
N ALA A 76 -12.25 9.89 1.31
CA ALA A 76 -12.91 11.13 0.92
C ALA A 76 -12.42 11.67 -0.44
N LEU A 77 -11.13 11.54 -0.73
CA LEU A 77 -10.51 12.03 -1.96
C LEU A 77 -10.76 11.11 -3.17
N LEU A 78 -10.73 9.80 -2.97
CA LEU A 78 -10.66 8.79 -4.03
C LEU A 78 -11.92 7.90 -4.12
N GLY A 79 -12.72 7.86 -3.06
CA GLY A 79 -13.92 7.03 -2.91
C GLY A 79 -13.67 5.68 -2.24
N ASP A 80 -14.73 4.86 -2.14
CA ASP A 80 -14.76 3.61 -1.37
C ASP A 80 -13.96 2.43 -1.97
N GLY A 81 -13.32 2.64 -3.13
CA GLY A 81 -12.54 1.63 -3.83
C GLY A 81 -11.07 1.58 -3.40
N VAL A 82 -10.72 2.09 -2.21
CA VAL A 82 -9.32 2.22 -1.75
C VAL A 82 -9.08 1.36 -0.52
N ASP A 83 -8.03 0.53 -0.58
CA ASP A 83 -7.51 -0.23 0.54
C ASP A 83 -6.11 0.29 0.90
N VAL A 84 -5.91 0.64 2.18
CA VAL A 84 -4.65 1.25 2.65
C VAL A 84 -3.84 0.27 3.46
N LEU A 85 -2.57 0.11 3.08
CA LEU A 85 -1.57 -0.67 3.79
C LEU A 85 -0.58 0.25 4.50
N ASP A 86 -0.48 0.08 5.81
CA ASP A 86 0.64 0.59 6.61
C ASP A 86 1.91 -0.26 6.35
N LEU A 87 2.94 0.34 5.75
CA LEU A 87 4.22 -0.35 5.47
C LEU A 87 5.03 -0.64 6.73
N ASP A 88 4.83 0.08 7.83
CA ASP A 88 5.58 -0.17 9.06
C ASP A 88 4.94 -1.31 9.87
N ARG A 89 3.64 -1.58 9.67
CA ARG A 89 2.86 -2.62 10.37
C ARG A 89 2.42 -3.81 9.49
N GLY A 90 2.60 -3.71 8.18
CA GLY A 90 2.22 -4.75 7.23
C GLY A 90 3.03 -6.04 7.36
N SER A 91 2.45 -7.17 6.96
CA SER A 91 3.16 -8.45 6.97
C SER A 91 4.33 -8.45 5.95
N PRO A 92 5.40 -9.24 6.18
CA PRO A 92 6.54 -9.29 5.26
C PRO A 92 6.17 -9.62 3.81
N VAL A 93 5.11 -10.41 3.59
CA VAL A 93 4.62 -10.76 2.25
C VAL A 93 4.02 -9.56 1.56
N VAL A 94 3.10 -8.87 2.22
CA VAL A 94 2.37 -7.75 1.61
C VAL A 94 3.31 -6.56 1.40
N ARG A 95 4.21 -6.28 2.36
CA ARG A 95 5.24 -5.23 2.20
C ARG A 95 6.16 -5.51 1.01
N GLN A 96 6.63 -6.75 0.89
CA GLN A 96 7.49 -7.13 -0.23
C GLN A 96 6.75 -6.94 -1.56
N ARG A 97 5.49 -7.39 -1.67
CA ARG A 97 4.68 -7.19 -2.87
C ARG A 97 4.51 -5.70 -3.22
N ALA A 98 4.13 -4.88 -2.24
CA ALA A 98 3.96 -3.45 -2.44
C ALA A 98 5.25 -2.78 -2.93
N LEU A 99 6.40 -3.15 -2.37
CA LEU A 99 7.67 -2.47 -2.64
C LEU A 99 8.46 -3.06 -3.82
N THR A 100 8.11 -4.23 -4.36
CA THR A 100 8.78 -4.78 -5.56
C THR A 100 7.95 -4.70 -6.84
N CYS A 101 6.63 -4.67 -6.73
CA CYS A 101 5.72 -4.66 -7.87
C CYS A 101 4.86 -3.40 -7.96
N GLY A 102 5.00 -2.48 -7.01
CA GLY A 102 4.23 -1.24 -6.97
C GLY A 102 4.86 -0.10 -7.77
N GLU A 103 4.02 0.89 -8.06
CA GLU A 103 4.38 2.18 -8.64
C GLU A 103 4.55 3.21 -7.52
N VAL A 104 5.72 3.85 -7.44
CA VAL A 104 5.96 4.94 -6.48
C VAL A 104 5.18 6.18 -6.93
N LEU A 105 4.22 6.60 -6.11
CA LEU A 105 3.41 7.79 -6.36
C LEU A 105 4.06 9.05 -5.80
N LEU A 106 4.62 8.94 -4.60
CA LEU A 106 5.24 10.03 -3.86
C LEU A 106 6.42 9.51 -3.05
N GLU A 107 7.57 10.18 -3.16
CA GLU A 107 8.73 9.99 -2.28
C GLU A 107 9.16 11.36 -1.74
N ARG A 108 9.01 11.53 -0.43
CA ARG A 108 9.22 12.81 0.27
C ARG A 108 10.54 12.86 1.04
N GLU A 109 11.13 11.70 1.28
CA GLU A 109 12.43 11.53 1.93
C GLU A 109 13.30 10.71 0.98
N ALA A 110 14.45 11.26 0.58
CA ALA A 110 15.30 10.65 -0.41
C ALA A 110 15.77 9.27 0.04
N GLY A 111 15.52 8.23 -0.77
CA GLY A 111 15.89 6.86 -0.46
C GLY A 111 14.93 6.15 0.49
N ALA A 112 13.79 6.78 0.83
CA ALA A 112 12.75 6.15 1.65
C ALA A 112 12.19 4.90 0.98
N PHE A 113 12.01 4.93 -0.35
CA PHE A 113 11.56 3.75 -1.10
C PHE A 113 12.62 2.65 -1.08
N ALA A 114 13.85 2.96 -1.49
CA ALA A 114 14.94 1.99 -1.58
C ALA A 114 15.24 1.31 -0.23
N THR A 115 15.30 2.10 0.85
CA THR A 115 15.56 1.60 2.20
C THR A 115 14.49 0.61 2.64
N ARG A 116 13.22 0.97 2.45
CA ARG A 116 12.09 0.11 2.81
C ARG A 116 12.00 -1.12 1.93
N GLN A 117 12.29 -0.98 0.64
CA GLN A 117 12.31 -2.12 -0.29
C GLN A 117 13.35 -3.16 0.13
N MET A 118 14.57 -2.73 0.47
CA MET A 118 15.63 -3.64 0.95
C MET A 118 15.22 -4.34 2.25
N MET A 119 14.64 -3.61 3.21
CA MET A 119 14.14 -4.20 4.46
C MET A 119 13.03 -5.22 4.21
N ALA A 120 12.06 -4.90 3.34
CA ALA A 120 10.95 -5.80 3.04
C ALA A 120 11.40 -7.09 2.35
N ILE A 121 12.37 -7.01 1.43
CA ILE A 121 12.95 -8.19 0.78
C ILE A 121 13.66 -9.07 1.82
N ARG A 122 14.50 -8.48 2.68
CA ARG A 122 15.19 -9.21 3.75
C ARG A 122 14.19 -9.92 4.67
N ASP A 123 13.22 -9.18 5.20
CA ASP A 123 12.22 -9.74 6.12
C ASP A 123 11.39 -10.87 5.46
N HIS A 124 11.06 -10.73 4.17
CA HIS A 124 10.36 -11.76 3.41
C HIS A 124 11.18 -13.05 3.30
N VAL A 125 12.48 -12.94 3.01
CA VAL A 125 13.40 -14.07 2.93
C VAL A 125 13.56 -14.73 4.30
N ASP A 126 13.82 -13.94 5.34
CA ASP A 126 14.03 -14.44 6.70
C ASP A 126 12.81 -15.21 7.23
N THR A 127 11.61 -14.71 6.93
CA THR A 127 10.34 -15.33 7.35
C THR A 127 9.82 -16.43 6.42
N ALA A 128 10.56 -16.79 5.36
CA ALA A 128 10.12 -17.81 4.41
C ALA A 128 9.87 -19.19 5.06
N HIS A 129 10.68 -19.55 6.06
CA HIS A 129 10.53 -20.82 6.78
C HIS A 129 9.23 -20.86 7.61
N LEU A 130 8.84 -19.75 8.23
CA LEU A 130 7.58 -19.65 9.00
C LEU A 130 6.37 -19.84 8.08
N ARG A 131 6.39 -19.21 6.91
CA ARG A 131 5.32 -19.34 5.91
C ARG A 131 5.19 -20.77 5.40
N ARG A 132 6.31 -21.47 5.20
CA ARG A 132 6.32 -22.89 4.83
C ARG A 132 5.64 -23.75 5.89
N ARG A 133 6.01 -23.56 7.17
CA ARG A 133 5.37 -24.27 8.30
C ARG A 133 3.88 -23.98 8.40
N GLN A 134 3.48 -22.73 8.20
CA GLN A 134 2.06 -22.36 8.22
C GLN A 134 1.27 -23.04 7.11
N LEU A 135 1.84 -23.18 5.90
CA LEU A 135 1.21 -23.93 4.81
C LEU A 135 1.11 -25.42 5.11
N GLU A 136 2.16 -26.02 5.69
CA GLU A 136 2.14 -27.44 6.11
C GLU A 136 0.97 -27.70 7.08
N LEU A 137 0.82 -26.87 8.12
CA LEU A 137 -0.27 -26.97 9.10
C LEU A 137 -1.67 -26.85 8.48
N LEU A 138 -1.83 -26.08 7.40
CA LEU A 138 -3.12 -25.95 6.70
C LEU A 138 -3.46 -27.17 5.84
N THR A 139 -2.46 -27.96 5.48
CA THR A 139 -2.62 -29.19 4.67
C THR A 139 -2.68 -30.47 5.51
N GLU A 140 -2.32 -30.40 6.79
CA GLU A 140 -2.45 -31.51 7.71
C GLU A 140 -3.93 -31.81 8.01
N PRO A 141 -4.37 -33.07 7.92
CA PRO A 141 -5.71 -33.45 8.38
C PRO A 141 -5.81 -33.17 9.88
N ARG A 142 -6.80 -32.36 10.28
CA ARG A 142 -7.10 -32.14 11.70
C ARG A 142 -7.44 -33.50 12.36
N PRO A 143 -6.92 -33.78 13.56
CA PRO A 143 -7.24 -35.01 14.28
C PRO A 143 -8.74 -35.12 14.62
#